data_AF-A0A535ISG3-F1
#
_entry.id   AF-A0A535ISG3-F1
#
_cell.length_a   1.000
_cell.length_b   1.000
_cell.length_c   1.000
_cell.angle_alpha   90.00
_cell.angle_beta   90.00
_cell.angle_gamma   90.00
#
_symmetry.space_group_name_H-M   'P 1'
#
loop_
_entity.id
_entity.type
_entity.pdbx_description
1 polymer ?
#
loop_
_entity_poly.entity_id
_entity_poly.type
_entity_poly.pdbx_seq_one_letter_code
_entity_poly.pdbx_strand_id
1 'polypeptide(L)'
;MGDPRFVLRRQVERAKKLGYVVNTGPELEFFLFRRGADGGIEPLPHDQAGYFDYSTDLAQEIRQDMVDALEAFGIRVEAAHHEVAVG
;
A
#
# COMPACT_ATOMS: atom_id res chain seq x y z
N MET A 1 -10.00 7.12 -27.21
CA MET A 1 -9.75 8.40 -26.51
C MET A 1 -9.98 8.14 -25.03
N GLY A 2 -9.00 8.37 -24.15
CA GLY A 2 -9.18 8.16 -22.71
C GLY A 2 -8.11 7.33 -21.99
N ASP A 3 -7.01 6.95 -22.63
CA ASP A 3 -5.89 6.25 -21.96
C ASP A 3 -5.20 7.20 -20.96
N PRO A 4 -5.33 7.00 -19.64
CA PRO A 4 -4.75 7.88 -18.63
C PRO A 4 -3.22 7.89 -18.67
N ARG A 5 -2.60 6.77 -19.04
CA ARG A 5 -1.14 6.65 -19.15
C ARG A 5 -0.62 7.48 -20.33
N PHE A 6 -1.33 7.49 -21.45
CA PHE A 6 -1.00 8.37 -22.59
C PHE A 6 -1.08 9.85 -22.19
N VAL A 7 -2.12 10.22 -21.44
CA VAL A 7 -2.30 11.60 -20.95
C VAL A 7 -1.16 12.00 -20.01
N LEU A 8 -0.82 11.16 -19.02
CA LEU A 8 0.28 11.41 -18.08
C LEU A 8 1.61 11.60 -18.84
N ARG A 9 1.93 10.70 -19.77
CA ARG A 9 3.15 10.79 -20.59
C ARG A 9 3.26 12.13 -21.31
N ARG A 10 2.15 12.63 -21.89
CA ARG A 10 2.15 13.93 -22.58
C ARG A 10 2.46 15.09 -21.63
N GLN A 11 1.98 15.04 -20.39
CA GLN A 11 2.24 16.10 -19.40
C GLN A 11 3.70 16.04 -18.90
N VAL A 12 4.25 14.86 -18.65
CA VAL A 12 5.66 14.68 -18.27
C VAL A 12 6.58 15.19 -19.38
N GLU A 13 6.30 14.88 -20.65
CA GLU A 13 7.08 15.40 -21.79
C GLU A 13 7.00 16.93 -21.91
N ARG A 14 5.85 17.53 -21.60
CA ARG A 14 5.71 18.99 -21.56
C ARG A 14 6.55 19.61 -20.45
N ALA A 15 6.52 19.04 -19.24
CA ALA A 15 7.33 19.51 -18.11
C ALA A 15 8.84 19.41 -18.42
N LYS A 16 9.26 18.32 -19.06
CA LYS A 16 10.64 18.12 -19.51
C LYS A 16 11.11 19.21 -20.48
N LYS A 17 10.27 19.60 -21.45
CA LYS A 17 10.58 20.70 -22.40
C LYS A 17 10.74 22.07 -21.72
N LEU A 18 10.18 22.23 -20.52
CA LEU A 18 10.33 23.42 -19.69
C LEU A 18 11.55 23.34 -18.75
N GLY A 19 12.32 22.26 -18.79
CA GLY A 19 13.51 22.07 -17.94
C GLY A 19 13.23 21.40 -16.59
N TYR A 20 12.03 20.88 -16.36
CA TYR A 20 11.67 20.21 -15.11
C TYR A 20 11.85 18.69 -15.16
N VAL A 21 12.15 18.10 -14.01
CA VAL A 21 12.07 16.65 -13.77
C VAL A 21 10.90 16.40 -12.82
N VAL A 22 9.99 15.52 -13.20
CA VAL A 22 8.81 15.16 -12.39
C VAL A 22 9.12 13.85 -11.65
N ASN A 23 9.10 13.91 -10.32
CA ASN A 23 9.21 12.75 -9.45
C ASN A 23 7.93 12.60 -8.62
N THR A 24 7.55 11.37 -8.27
CA THR A 24 6.35 11.08 -7.47
C THR A 24 6.66 9.91 -6.55
N GLY A 25 6.41 10.08 -5.25
CA GLY A 25 6.42 9.00 -4.25
C GLY A 25 4.99 8.74 -3.80
N PRO A 26 4.34 7.66 -4.28
CA PRO A 26 3.00 7.32 -3.83
C PRO A 26 3.05 6.61 -2.47
N GLU A 27 2.17 7.03 -1.56
CA GLU A 27 1.87 6.33 -0.30
C GLU A 27 0.51 5.66 -0.46
N LEU A 28 0.48 4.33 -0.49
CA LEU A 28 -0.73 3.54 -0.70
C LEU A 28 -1.18 2.93 0.62
N GLU A 29 -2.25 3.49 1.19
CA GLU A 29 -2.92 2.94 2.36
C GLU A 29 -3.87 1.79 1.97
N PHE A 30 -3.98 0.78 2.83
CA PHE A 30 -4.84 -0.37 2.64
C PHE A 30 -5.35 -0.93 3.97
N PHE A 31 -6.43 -1.69 3.90
CA PHE A 31 -7.00 -2.41 5.04
C PHE A 31 -6.83 -3.92 4.85
N LEU A 32 -6.55 -4.64 5.93
CA LEU A 32 -6.53 -6.10 5.94
C LEU A 32 -7.85 -6.62 6.52
N PHE A 33 -8.48 -7.52 5.78
CA PHE A 33 -9.68 -8.23 6.22
C PHE A 33 -9.42 -9.73 6.25
N ARG A 34 -10.02 -10.40 7.24
CA ARG A 34 -10.11 -11.86 7.32
C ARG A 34 -11.43 -12.31 6.72
N ARG A 35 -11.41 -13.47 6.06
CA ARG A 35 -12.63 -14.18 5.70
C ARG A 35 -13.08 -15.06 6.87
N GLY A 36 -14.32 -14.86 7.33
CA GLY A 36 -14.97 -15.66 8.38
C GLY A 36 -15.30 -17.07 7.91
N ALA A 37 -15.58 -17.97 8.86
CA ALA A 37 -15.91 -19.37 8.57
C ALA A 37 -17.23 -19.55 7.78
N ASP A 38 -18.12 -18.56 7.87
CA ASP A 38 -19.37 -18.45 7.10
C ASP A 38 -19.17 -17.80 5.72
N GLY A 39 -17.93 -17.43 5.38
CA GLY A 39 -17.57 -16.74 4.15
C GLY A 39 -17.71 -15.22 4.20
N GLY A 40 -18.11 -14.64 5.34
CA GLY A 40 -18.16 -13.19 5.57
C GLY A 40 -16.79 -12.53 5.55
N ILE A 41 -16.75 -11.20 5.44
CA ILE A 41 -15.52 -10.40 5.49
C ILE A 41 -15.53 -9.64 6.82
N GLU A 42 -14.52 -9.87 7.66
CA GLU A 42 -14.35 -9.23 8.96
C GLU A 42 -13.03 -8.45 8.96
N PRO A 43 -12.95 -7.25 9.56
CA PRO A 43 -11.69 -6.53 9.68
C PRO A 43 -10.69 -7.36 10.51
N LEU A 44 -9.42 -7.38 10.10
CA LEU A 44 -8.37 -7.97 10.93
C LEU A 44 -8.23 -7.08 12.18
N PRO A 45 -8.32 -7.59 13.42
CA PRO A 45 -8.33 -6.73 14.61
C PRO A 45 -6.90 -6.28 14.93
N HIS A 46 -6.38 -5.32 14.18
CA HIS A 46 -5.16 -4.59 14.53
C HIS A 46 -5.46 -3.30 15.30
N ASP A 47 -6.76 -3.05 15.54
CA ASP A 47 -7.24 -1.73 15.91
C ASP A 47 -7.95 -1.62 17.26
N GLN A 48 -7.79 -2.65 18.08
CA GLN A 48 -8.15 -2.61 19.50
C GLN A 48 -6.98 -3.18 20.29
N ALA A 49 -6.02 -2.32 20.63
CA ALA A 49 -5.02 -2.64 21.64
C ALA A 49 -5.75 -2.98 22.94
N GLY A 50 -5.80 -4.26 23.31
CA GLY A 50 -6.49 -4.67 24.54
C GLY A 50 -6.36 -6.13 24.94
N TYR A 51 -6.44 -7.10 24.03
CA TYR A 51 -6.46 -8.52 24.47
C TYR A 51 -6.03 -9.59 23.45
N PHE A 52 -5.41 -9.25 22.31
CA PHE A 52 -4.91 -10.23 21.34
C PHE A 52 -3.58 -9.76 20.73
N ASP A 53 -2.45 -10.13 21.34
CA ASP A 53 -1.12 -9.90 20.74
C ASP A 53 -0.91 -10.69 19.43
N TYR A 54 -1.69 -11.74 19.19
CA TYR A 54 -1.56 -12.61 18.01
C TYR A 54 -2.01 -11.95 16.68
N SER A 55 -2.90 -10.95 16.72
CA SER A 55 -3.32 -10.25 15.49
C SER A 55 -2.28 -9.25 15.00
N THR A 56 -1.53 -8.65 15.92
CA THR A 56 -0.36 -7.81 15.63
C THR A 56 0.69 -8.61 14.85
N ASP A 57 0.99 -9.82 15.32
CA ASP A 57 1.98 -10.71 14.71
C ASP A 57 1.61 -11.08 13.27
N LEU A 58 0.35 -11.47 13.03
CA LEU A 58 -0.12 -11.83 11.68
C LEU A 58 -0.13 -10.62 10.74
N ALA A 59 -0.54 -9.45 11.21
CA ALA A 59 -0.52 -8.24 10.40
C ALA A 59 0.92 -7.82 10.04
N GLN A 60 1.86 -8.04 10.95
CA GLN A 60 3.28 -7.81 10.70
C GLN A 60 3.86 -8.80 9.70
N GLU A 61 3.53 -10.09 9.82
CA GLU A 61 3.95 -11.13 8.86
C GLU A 61 3.44 -10.79 7.44
N ILE A 62 2.15 -10.46 7.29
CA ILE A 62 1.56 -10.08 6.00
C ILE A 62 2.26 -8.83 5.44
N ARG A 63 2.56 -7.83 6.27
CA ARG A 63 3.31 -6.64 5.80
C ARG A 63 4.71 -7.01 5.32
N GLN A 64 5.40 -7.91 6.01
CA GLN A 64 6.73 -8.35 5.58
C GLN A 64 6.66 -9.08 4.25
N ASP A 65 5.70 -10.00 4.08
CA ASP A 65 5.48 -10.70 2.80
C ASP A 65 5.19 -9.72 1.65
N MET A 66 4.42 -8.67 1.91
CA MET A 66 4.16 -7.61 0.92
C MET A 66 5.43 -6.85 0.54
N VAL A 67 6.28 -6.52 1.51
CA VAL A 67 7.58 -5.86 1.27
C VAL A 67 8.49 -6.77 0.43
N ASP A 68 8.65 -8.02 0.83
CA ASP A 68 9.51 -8.99 0.14
C ASP A 68 9.06 -9.20 -1.31
N ALA A 69 7.74 -9.26 -1.55
CA ALA A 69 7.18 -9.38 -2.90
C ALA A 69 7.44 -8.12 -3.75
N LEU A 70 7.30 -6.91 -3.17
CA LEU A 70 7.61 -5.66 -3.88
C LEU A 70 9.11 -5.57 -4.22
N GLU A 71 9.98 -5.94 -3.29
CA GLU A 71 11.43 -5.99 -3.53
C GLU A 71 11.80 -6.98 -4.62
N ALA A 72 11.16 -8.16 -4.65
CA ALA A 72 11.33 -9.14 -5.73
C ALA A 72 10.91 -8.60 -7.11
N PHE A 73 9.97 -7.64 -7.16
CA PHE A 73 9.60 -6.91 -8.37
C PHE A 73 10.48 -5.68 -8.66
N GLY A 74 11.51 -5.42 -7.84
CA GLY A 74 12.41 -4.27 -7.99
C GLY A 74 11.80 -2.95 -7.52
N ILE A 75 10.71 -3.01 -6.74
CA ILE A 75 10.09 -1.84 -6.12
C ILE A 75 10.68 -1.69 -4.72
N ARG A 76 11.46 -0.64 -4.51
CA ARG A 76 12.04 -0.34 -3.20
C ARG A 76 11.00 0.31 -2.30
N VAL A 77 10.68 -0.33 -1.19
CA VAL A 77 9.83 0.24 -0.14
C VAL A 77 10.71 1.11 0.77
N GLU A 78 10.37 2.40 0.91
CA GLU A 78 11.16 3.33 1.75
C GLU A 78 10.79 3.22 3.23
N ALA A 79 9.53 2.94 3.53
CA ALA A 79 9.02 2.72 4.88
C ALA A 79 7.75 1.86 4.84
N ALA A 80 7.63 0.91 5.78
CA ALA A 80 6.40 0.16 6.04
C ALA A 80 6.04 0.35 7.52
N HIS A 81 5.12 1.27 7.81
CA HIS A 81 4.67 1.56 9.17
C HIS A 81 3.19 1.24 9.35
N HIS A 82 2.77 1.00 10.59
CA HIS A 82 1.37 0.99 10.97
C HIS A 82 0.90 2.46 11.03
N GLU A 83 0.02 2.85 10.11
CA GLU A 83 -0.65 4.15 10.13
C GLU A 83 -1.61 4.20 11.33
N VAL A 84 -1.67 5.34 12.02
CA VAL A 84 -2.33 5.56 13.33
C VAL A 84 -3.86 5.60 13.24
N ALA A 85 -4.44 5.15 12.14
CA ALA A 85 -5.87 5.22 11.88
C ALA A 85 -6.57 3.93 12.27
N VAL A 86 -7.73 4.06 12.94
CA VAL A 86 -8.52 2.91 13.36
C VAL A 86 -9.22 2.24 12.18
N GLY A 87 -8.73 1.07 11.76
CA GLY A 87 -9.27 0.22 10.68
C GLY A 87 -9.86 -1.10 11.16
#